data_AF-A0A497LA21-F1
#
_entry.id   AF-A0A497LA21-F1
#
_cell.length_a   1.000
_cell.length_b   1.000
_cell.length_c   1.000
_cell.angle_alpha   90.00
_cell.angle_beta   90.00
_cell.angle_gamma   90.00
#
_symmetry.space_group_name_H-M   'P 1'
#
loop_
_entity.id
_entity.type
_entity.pdbx_description
1 polymer ?
#
loop_
_entity_poly.entity_id
_entity_poly.type
_entity_poly.pdbx_seq_one_letter_code
_entity_poly.pdbx_strand_id
1 'polypeptide(L)'
;MRKVHNEASVASFIAYLNARRTGGDTAAITFSTGFVSTKWEDPEEFKELVLSVRFDEFTIFPLHEVKALLLEKSEPCFIIMITDDGWQNLYEAIPFLEELRMEHKINIFQERRIL
;
A
#
# COMPACT_ATOMS: atom_id res chain seq x y z
N MET A 1 -1.49 17.44 9.44
CA MET A 1 -1.65 16.77 8.14
C MET A 1 -0.32 16.68 7.41
N ARG A 2 0.37 17.79 7.06
CA ARG A 2 1.67 17.77 6.35
C ARG A 2 2.77 16.85 6.92
N LYS A 3 2.89 16.76 8.25
CA LYS A 3 3.92 15.94 8.91
C LYS A 3 3.60 14.44 8.85
N VAL A 4 2.32 14.09 9.08
CA VAL A 4 1.82 12.70 9.08
C VAL A 4 1.99 12.06 7.71
N HIS A 5 1.51 12.74 6.66
CA HIS A 5 1.75 12.30 5.28
C HIS A 5 3.24 12.02 4.99
N ASN A 6 4.14 12.85 5.51
CA ASN A 6 5.57 12.66 5.28
C ASN A 6 6.06 11.38 5.95
N GLU A 7 5.60 11.07 7.16
CA GLU A 7 5.98 9.86 7.90
C GLU A 7 5.47 8.58 7.21
N ALA A 8 4.19 8.52 6.82
CA ALA A 8 3.65 7.41 6.04
C ALA A 8 4.40 7.21 4.70
N SER A 9 4.59 8.26 3.91
CA SER A 9 5.33 8.17 2.64
C SER A 9 6.77 7.69 2.86
N VAL A 10 7.47 8.22 3.87
CA VAL A 10 8.85 7.79 4.19
C VAL A 10 8.87 6.32 4.60
N ALA A 11 7.95 5.87 5.43
CA ALA A 11 7.86 4.46 5.83
C ALA A 11 7.61 3.55 4.62
N SER A 12 6.72 3.95 3.71
CA SER A 12 6.43 3.20 2.47
C SER A 12 7.65 3.14 1.56
N PHE A 13 8.38 4.25 1.41
CA PHE A 13 9.65 4.30 0.68
C PHE A 13 10.71 3.37 1.29
N ILE A 14 10.84 3.36 2.61
CA ILE A 14 11.78 2.47 3.30
C ILE A 14 11.41 1.01 3.04
N ALA A 15 10.13 0.64 3.15
CA ALA A 15 9.66 -0.72 2.86
C ALA A 15 10.00 -1.14 1.41
N TYR A 16 9.67 -0.29 0.44
CA TYR A 16 9.97 -0.49 -0.98
C TYR A 16 11.48 -0.66 -1.23
N LEU A 17 12.32 0.25 -0.73
CA LEU A 17 13.77 0.21 -0.93
C LEU A 17 14.40 -1.03 -0.31
N ASN A 18 13.91 -1.49 0.85
CA ASN A 18 14.40 -2.72 1.46
C ASN A 18 14.06 -3.94 0.61
N ALA A 19 12.80 -4.08 0.18
CA ALA A 19 12.38 -5.19 -0.68
C ALA A 19 13.23 -5.27 -1.96
N ARG A 20 13.41 -4.12 -2.64
CA ARG A 20 14.25 -4.00 -3.83
C ARG A 20 15.72 -4.37 -3.56
N ARG A 21 16.32 -3.85 -2.49
CA ARG A 21 17.73 -4.15 -2.14
C ARG A 21 17.97 -5.63 -1.85
N THR A 22 16.95 -6.35 -1.40
CA THR A 22 17.01 -7.80 -1.21
C THR A 22 16.72 -8.60 -2.48
N GLY A 23 16.51 -7.94 -3.63
CA GLY A 23 16.20 -8.58 -4.92
C GLY A 23 14.73 -8.97 -5.08
N GLY A 24 13.83 -8.46 -4.23
CA GLY A 24 12.40 -8.72 -4.31
C GLY A 24 11.73 -7.91 -5.41
N ASP A 25 10.73 -8.51 -6.05
CA ASP A 25 9.84 -7.82 -6.97
C ASP A 25 8.78 -7.04 -6.19
N THR A 26 8.39 -5.87 -6.69
CA THR A 26 7.54 -4.93 -5.95
C THR A 26 6.52 -4.27 -6.86
N ALA A 27 5.27 -4.24 -6.41
CA ALA A 27 4.24 -3.31 -6.86
C ALA A 27 3.94 -2.32 -5.74
N ALA A 28 3.37 -1.16 -6.08
CA ALA A 28 3.07 -0.10 -5.11
C ALA A 28 1.72 0.53 -5.42
N ILE A 29 0.98 0.90 -4.37
CA ILE A 29 -0.25 1.67 -4.47
C ILE A 29 -0.19 2.80 -3.44
N THR A 30 -0.43 4.03 -3.88
CA THR A 30 -0.73 5.16 -3.01
C THR A 30 -2.21 5.49 -3.18
N PHE A 31 -2.97 5.58 -2.08
CA PHE A 31 -4.42 5.70 -2.14
C PHE A 31 -5.00 6.69 -1.12
N SER A 32 -6.17 7.20 -1.47
CA SER A 32 -7.05 8.08 -0.70
C SER A 32 -8.47 7.88 -1.25
N THR A 33 -9.18 8.89 -1.76
CA THR A 33 -10.47 8.67 -2.42
C THR A 33 -10.27 8.01 -3.77
N GLY A 34 -9.22 8.44 -4.49
CA GLY A 34 -8.65 7.73 -5.64
C GLY A 34 -7.37 6.97 -5.26
N PHE A 35 -6.70 6.40 -6.27
CA PHE A 35 -5.39 5.78 -6.09
C PHE A 35 -4.52 5.98 -7.34
N VAL A 36 -3.22 5.85 -7.15
CA VAL A 36 -2.26 5.61 -8.24
C VAL A 36 -1.46 4.37 -7.87
N SER A 37 -1.23 3.50 -8.85
CA SER A 37 -0.51 2.25 -8.68
C SER A 37 0.59 2.08 -9.72
N THR A 38 1.54 1.22 -9.40
CA THR A 38 2.52 0.65 -10.34
C THR A 38 2.48 -0.85 -10.25
N LYS A 39 2.69 -1.49 -11.40
CA LYS A 39 2.83 -2.94 -11.53
C LYS A 39 4.21 -3.44 -11.10
N TRP A 40 4.35 -4.76 -11.10
CA TRP A 40 5.57 -5.46 -10.76
C TRP A 40 6.69 -5.18 -11.77
N GLU A 41 6.37 -5.18 -13.07
CA GLU A 41 7.31 -4.95 -14.16
C GLU A 41 7.64 -3.47 -14.42
N ASP A 42 6.91 -2.55 -13.77
CA ASP A 42 7.09 -1.12 -14.02
C ASP A 42 8.49 -0.64 -13.61
N PRO A 43 9.04 0.37 -14.32
CA PRO A 43 10.31 0.98 -13.96
C PRO A 43 10.35 1.49 -12.52
N GLU A 44 11.53 1.42 -11.93
CA GLU A 44 11.74 1.78 -10.53
C GLU A 44 11.43 3.26 -10.28
N GLU A 45 11.74 4.15 -11.23
CA GLU A 45 11.40 5.56 -11.10
C GLU A 45 9.89 5.78 -10.99
N PHE A 46 9.06 4.94 -11.63
CA PHE A 46 7.61 5.08 -11.56
C PHE A 46 7.10 4.65 -10.18
N LYS A 47 7.67 3.59 -9.61
CA LYS A 47 7.34 3.13 -8.25
C LYS A 47 7.64 4.23 -7.23
N GLU A 48 8.81 4.86 -7.36
CA GLU A 48 9.21 5.99 -6.53
C GLU A 48 8.30 7.22 -6.73
N LEU A 49 7.87 7.52 -7.96
CA LEU A 49 6.91 8.58 -8.22
C LEU A 49 5.55 8.31 -7.57
N VAL A 50 5.02 7.08 -7.68
CA VAL A 50 3.75 6.69 -7.06
C VAL A 50 3.81 6.83 -5.53
N LEU A 51 4.88 6.37 -4.89
CA LEU A 51 5.08 6.52 -3.44
C LEU A 51 5.25 7.98 -2.99
N SER A 52 5.58 8.88 -3.93
CA SER A 52 5.71 10.32 -3.69
C SER A 52 4.40 11.10 -3.89
N VAL A 53 3.38 10.47 -4.48
CA VAL A 53 2.07 11.10 -4.72
C VAL A 53 1.46 11.54 -3.40
N ARG A 54 0.84 12.72 -3.42
CA ARG A 54 0.11 13.25 -2.28
C ARG A 54 -1.37 13.35 -2.58
N PHE A 55 -2.16 12.81 -1.67
CA PHE A 55 -3.59 13.02 -1.63
C PHE A 55 -3.96 13.83 -0.39
N ASP A 56 -5.05 14.60 -0.50
CA ASP A 56 -5.61 15.39 0.61
C ASP A 56 -7.12 15.16 0.69
N GLU A 57 -7.52 13.89 0.58
CA GLU A 57 -8.91 13.45 0.52
C GLU A 57 -9.18 12.36 1.57
N PHE A 58 -10.38 11.77 1.56
CA PHE A 58 -10.71 10.65 2.47
C PHE A 58 -9.90 9.40 2.15
N THR A 59 -9.75 8.49 3.10
CA THR A 59 -9.03 7.23 2.87
C THR A 59 -10.01 6.14 2.45
N ILE A 60 -9.92 5.64 1.21
CA ILE A 60 -10.71 4.51 0.70
C ILE A 60 -9.72 3.42 0.28
N PHE A 61 -9.85 2.23 0.88
CA PHE A 61 -8.99 1.10 0.53
C PHE A 61 -9.26 0.64 -0.91
N PRO A 62 -8.24 0.46 -1.78
CA PRO A 62 -8.42 0.18 -3.20
C PRO A 62 -8.52 -1.33 -3.49
N LEU A 63 -9.62 -1.98 -3.06
CA LEU A 63 -9.78 -3.45 -3.13
C LEU A 63 -9.52 -4.02 -4.54
N HIS A 64 -10.10 -3.39 -5.57
CA HIS A 64 -10.01 -3.88 -6.94
C HIS A 64 -8.57 -3.87 -7.48
N GLU A 65 -7.81 -2.82 -7.16
CA GLU A 65 -6.43 -2.69 -7.61
C GLU A 65 -5.51 -3.67 -6.89
N VAL A 66 -5.66 -3.81 -5.57
CA VAL A 66 -4.92 -4.80 -4.79
C VAL A 66 -5.16 -6.19 -5.37
N LYS A 67 -6.42 -6.53 -5.64
CA LYS A 67 -6.77 -7.82 -6.26
C LYS A 67 -6.13 -7.99 -7.64
N ALA A 68 -6.16 -6.96 -8.49
CA ALA A 68 -5.58 -7.01 -9.83
C ALA A 68 -4.08 -7.29 -9.79
N LEU A 69 -3.32 -6.59 -8.94
CA LEU A 69 -1.88 -6.79 -8.80
C LEU A 69 -1.53 -8.18 -8.27
N LEU A 70 -2.29 -8.70 -7.30
CA LEU A 70 -2.04 -10.02 -6.71
C LEU A 70 -2.30 -11.16 -7.70
N LEU A 71 -3.27 -11.00 -8.61
CA LEU A 71 -3.54 -12.00 -9.66
C LEU A 71 -2.39 -12.15 -10.67
N GLU A 72 -1.50 -11.17 -10.78
CA GLU A 72 -0.31 -11.25 -11.64
C GLU A 72 0.81 -12.10 -11.02
N LYS A 73 0.66 -12.56 -9.76
CA LYS A 73 1.64 -13.39 -9.05
C LYS A 73 1.06 -14.76 -8.69
N SER A 74 1.81 -15.80 -9.00
CA SER A 74 1.49 -17.18 -8.59
C SER A 74 1.98 -17.52 -7.18
N GLU A 75 2.76 -16.64 -6.56
CA GLU A 75 3.41 -16.87 -5.27
C GLU A 75 2.81 -15.99 -4.16
N PRO A 76 2.84 -16.46 -2.90
CA PRO A 76 2.46 -15.65 -1.75
C PRO A 76 3.20 -14.30 -1.71
N CYS A 77 2.42 -13.21 -1.75
CA CYS A 77 2.97 -11.86 -1.64
C CYS A 77 3.08 -11.40 -0.17
N PHE A 78 4.03 -10.50 0.08
CA PHE A 78 4.15 -9.78 1.35
C PHE A 78 3.56 -8.37 1.17
N ILE A 79 2.43 -8.12 1.81
CA ILE A 79 1.65 -6.89 1.68
C ILE A 79 1.93 -6.02 2.90
N ILE A 80 2.56 -4.88 2.68
CA ILE A 80 2.80 -3.85 3.70
C ILE A 80 1.84 -2.70 3.43
N MET A 81 0.94 -2.46 4.37
CA MET A 81 0.04 -1.31 4.35
C MET A 81 0.43 -0.33 5.45
N ILE A 82 0.57 0.94 5.10
CA ILE A 82 0.82 2.02 6.04
C ILE A 82 -0.34 3.01 5.90
N THR A 83 -1.07 3.23 6.99
CA THR A 83 -2.34 3.97 6.99
C THR A 83 -2.58 4.63 8.34
N ASP A 84 -3.41 5.67 8.36
CA ASP A 84 -3.88 6.32 9.59
C ASP A 84 -5.21 5.74 10.12
N ASP A 85 -5.66 4.62 9.54
CA ASP A 85 -6.90 3.89 9.87
C ASP A 85 -8.19 4.69 9.58
N GLY A 86 -8.11 5.78 8.81
CA GLY A 86 -9.24 6.61 8.40
C GLY A 86 -10.10 6.00 7.28
N TRP A 87 -10.15 4.67 7.14
CA TRP A 87 -10.79 3.99 6.02
C TRP A 87 -12.31 4.18 6.03
N GLN A 88 -12.86 4.64 4.91
CA GLN A 88 -14.31 4.86 4.77
C GLN A 88 -15.07 3.60 4.34
N ASN A 89 -14.39 2.60 3.79
CA ASN A 89 -14.96 1.35 3.28
C ASN A 89 -14.51 0.12 4.10
N LEU A 90 -14.53 0.24 5.43
CA LEU A 90 -14.08 -0.82 6.35
C LEU A 90 -14.91 -2.11 6.20
N TYR A 91 -16.22 -1.99 5.94
CA TYR A 91 -17.11 -3.14 5.80
C TYR A 91 -16.76 -4.03 4.61
N GLU A 92 -16.21 -3.47 3.55
CA GLU A 92 -15.71 -4.19 2.38
C GLU A 92 -14.25 -4.59 2.56
N ALA A 93 -13.41 -3.68 3.08
CA ALA A 93 -11.98 -3.87 3.17
C ALA A 93 -11.59 -4.99 4.15
N ILE A 94 -12.26 -5.09 5.30
CA ILE A 94 -11.91 -6.09 6.32
C ILE A 94 -12.14 -7.53 5.80
N PRO A 95 -13.33 -7.91 5.30
CA PRO A 95 -13.54 -9.26 4.77
C PRO A 95 -12.58 -9.61 3.63
N PHE A 96 -12.30 -8.65 2.74
CA PHE A 96 -11.36 -8.82 1.65
C PHE A 96 -9.93 -9.11 2.16
N LEU A 97 -9.46 -8.36 3.16
CA LEU A 97 -8.14 -8.59 3.74
C LEU A 97 -8.06 -9.92 4.50
N GLU A 98 -9.12 -10.34 5.19
CA GLU A 98 -9.18 -11.65 5.84
C GLU A 98 -9.11 -12.80 4.83
N GLU A 99 -9.77 -12.67 3.67
CA GLU A 99 -9.63 -13.62 2.56
C GLU A 99 -8.18 -13.68 2.06
N LEU A 100 -7.57 -12.52 1.78
CA LEU A 100 -6.19 -12.46 1.32
C LEU A 100 -5.16 -13.01 2.33
N ARG A 101 -5.42 -12.90 3.64
CA ARG A 101 -4.53 -13.43 4.69
C ARG A 101 -4.35 -14.96 4.63
N MET A 102 -5.27 -15.68 3.97
CA MET A 102 -5.17 -17.12 3.80
C MET A 102 -3.98 -17.52 2.91
N GLU A 103 -3.64 -16.68 1.93
CA GLU A 103 -2.60 -16.95 0.93
C GLU A 103 -1.39 -16.00 1.05
N HIS A 104 -1.60 -14.79 1.56
CA HIS A 104 -0.60 -13.73 1.61
C HIS A 104 -0.23 -13.34 3.04
N LYS A 105 0.93 -12.71 3.19
CA LYS A 105 1.37 -12.15 4.47
C LYS A 105 1.06 -10.68 4.52
N ILE A 106 0.11 -10.30 5.38
CA ILE A 106 -0.38 -8.92 5.47
C ILE A 106 0.03 -8.28 6.79
N ASN A 107 0.80 -7.20 6.70
CA ASN A 107 1.15 -6.33 7.84
C ASN A 107 0.57 -4.93 7.63
N ILE A 108 -0.16 -4.46 8.63
CA ILE A 108 -0.77 -3.14 8.64
C ILE A 108 -0.09 -2.33 9.75
N PHE A 109 0.56 -1.24 9.37
CA PHE A 109 1.16 -0.28 10.27
C PHE A 109 0.25 0.93 10.38
N GLN A 110 -0.23 1.18 11.60
CA GLN A 110 -1.09 2.32 11.90
C GLN A 110 -0.25 3.50 12.35
N GLU A 111 -0.37 4.63 11.65
CA GLU A 111 0.22 5.89 12.07
C GLU A 111 -0.69 6.57 13.11
N ARG A 112 -0.51 6.22 14.39
CA ARG A 112 -1.25 6.87 15.49
C ARG A 112 -0.55 8.16 15.91
N ARG A 113 -1.32 9.26 15.99
CA ARG A 113 -0.94 10.45 16.77
C ARG A 113 -0.91 10.08 18.25
N ILE A 114 0.27 10.17 18.87
CA ILE A 114 0.34 10.35 20.33
C ILE A 114 -0.06 11.82 20.56
N LEU A 115 -1.26 12.02 21.11
CA LEU A 115 -1.73 13.33 21.56
C LEU A 115 -1.10 13.72 22.89
#